data_AF-A0A2A5RHX6-F1
#
_entry.id   AF-A0A2A5RHX6-F1
#
_cell.length_a   1.000
_cell.length_b   1.000
_cell.length_c   1.000
_cell.angle_alpha   90.00
_cell.angle_beta   90.00
_cell.angle_gamma   90.00
#
_symmetry.space_group_name_H-M   'P 1'
#
loop_
_entity.id
_entity.type
_entity.pdbx_description
1 polymer ?
#
loop_
_entity_poly.entity_id
_entity_poly.type
_entity_poly.pdbx_seq_one_letter_code
_entity_poly.pdbx_strand_id
1 'polypeptide(L)' 'MTQYEASEIVGITGSAWGAIENHIVYPSVETLINFCTKFEVSADFLLRKHKNDFYQKGYDDGYTAGIEFVKKMVSEVDR' A
#
# COMPACT_ATOMS: atom_id res chain seq x y z
N MET A 1 8.62 23.30 7.75
CA MET A 1 8.30 23.37 6.32
C MET A 1 6.79 23.48 6.19
N THR A 2 6.32 24.49 5.47
CA THR A 2 4.89 24.69 5.14
C THR A 2 4.50 23.82 3.95
N GLN A 3 3.19 23.60 3.73
CA GLN A 3 2.69 22.86 2.56
C GLN A 3 3.13 23.51 1.24
N TYR A 4 3.18 24.85 1.17
CA TYR A 4 3.61 25.58 -0.01
C TYR A 4 5.10 25.35 -0.31
N GLU A 5 5.96 25.46 0.70
CA GLU A 5 7.39 25.18 0.54
C GLU A 5 7.62 23.72 0.10
N ALA A 6 6.87 22.78 0.68
CA ALA A 6 6.96 21.38 0.34
C ALA A 6 6.50 21.10 -1.11
N SER A 7 5.44 21.77 -1.56
CA SER A 7 4.94 21.63 -2.92
C SER A 7 5.94 22.15 -3.96
N GLU A 8 6.61 23.27 -3.67
CA GLU A 8 7.68 23.81 -4.53
C GLU A 8 8.89 22.84 -4.62
N ILE A 9 9.29 22.23 -3.50
CA ILE A 9 10.40 21.26 -3.47
C ILE A 9 10.11 20.03 -4.35
N VAL A 10 8.87 19.53 -4.30
CA VAL A 10 8.44 18.33 -5.04
C VAL A 10 8.06 18.64 -6.49
N GLY A 11 7.82 19.92 -6.80
CA GLY A 11 7.44 20.38 -8.15
C GLY A 11 5.96 20.16 -8.45
N ILE A 12 5.08 20.32 -7.46
CA ILE A 12 3.62 20.27 -7.63
C ILE A 12 2.95 21.55 -7.12
N THR A 13 1.72 21.81 -7.53
CA THR A 13 0.97 22.96 -7.01
C THR A 13 0.56 22.72 -5.55
N GLY A 14 0.42 23.80 -4.77
CA GLY A 14 -0.09 23.69 -3.39
C GLY A 14 -1.50 23.07 -3.31
N SER A 15 -2.34 23.28 -4.33
CA SER A 15 -3.65 22.62 -4.44
C SER A 15 -3.53 21.12 -4.65
N ALA A 16 -2.60 20.66 -5.49
CA ALA A 16 -2.33 19.24 -5.68
C ALA A 16 -1.78 18.60 -4.41
N TRP A 17 -0.87 19.29 -3.71
CA TRP A 17 -0.38 18.87 -2.39
C TRP A 17 -1.53 18.67 -1.41
N GLY A 18 -2.40 19.68 -1.26
CA GLY A 18 -3.55 19.61 -0.37
C GLY A 18 -4.52 18.49 -0.76
N ALA A 19 -4.76 18.25 -2.05
CA ALA A 19 -5.61 17.16 -2.51
C ALA A 19 -5.02 15.77 -2.19
N ILE A 20 -3.69 15.61 -2.28
CA ILE A 20 -2.98 14.38 -1.93
C ILE A 20 -3.05 14.14 -0.41
N GLU A 21 -2.75 15.15 0.41
CA GLU A 21 -2.80 15.02 1.88
C GLU A 21 -4.21 14.71 2.40
N ASN A 22 -5.25 15.27 1.76
CA ASN A 22 -6.64 15.01 2.12
C ASN A 22 -7.19 13.71 1.50
N HIS A 23 -6.36 12.88 0.88
CA HIS A 23 -6.75 11.62 0.23
C HIS A 23 -7.82 11.77 -0.87
N ILE A 24 -7.93 12.95 -1.47
CA ILE A 24 -8.87 13.22 -2.58
C ILE A 24 -8.32 12.63 -3.88
N VAL A 25 -7.00 12.74 -4.08
CA VAL A 25 -6.31 12.20 -5.25
C VAL A 25 -5.05 11.46 -4.83
N TYR A 26 -4.67 10.47 -5.64
CA TYR A 26 -3.37 9.82 -5.50
C TYR A 26 -2.30 10.59 -6.28
N PRO A 27 -1.05 10.64 -5.78
CA PRO A 27 0.05 11.22 -6.54
C PRO A 27 0.31 10.42 -7.82
N SER A 28 0.78 11.10 -8.86
CA SER A 28 1.28 10.41 -10.06
C SER A 28 2.57 9.65 -9.73
N VAL A 29 2.97 8.72 -10.61
CA VAL A 29 4.24 8.00 -10.45
C VAL A 29 5.42 8.97 -10.41
N GLU A 30 5.41 10.02 -11.24
CA GLU A 30 6.44 11.06 -11.26
C GLU A 30 6.48 11.83 -9.94
N THR A 31 5.32 12.24 -9.42
CA THR A 31 5.24 12.89 -8.10
C THR A 31 5.76 11.97 -7.00
N LEU A 32 5.47 10.66 -7.06
CA LEU A 32 5.98 9.68 -6.10
C LEU A 32 7.50 9.55 -6.15
N ILE A 33 8.09 9.53 -7.36
CA ILE A 33 9.55 9.52 -7.55
C ILE A 33 10.16 10.80 -6.97
N ASN A 34 9.53 11.96 -7.20
CA ASN A 34 10.00 13.23 -6.64
C ASN A 34 9.93 13.23 -5.12
N PHE A 35 8.85 12.72 -4.50
CA PHE A 35 8.78 12.54 -3.06
C PHE A 35 9.96 11.69 -2.54
N CYS A 36 10.18 10.53 -3.15
CA CYS A 36 11.26 9.62 -2.74
C CYS A 36 12.64 10.29 -2.85
N THR A 37 12.87 10.99 -3.96
CA THR A 37 14.17 11.60 -4.28
C THR A 37 14.46 12.82 -3.40
N LYS A 38 13.47 13.69 -3.18
CA LYS A 38 13.66 14.96 -2.45
C LYS A 38 13.72 14.77 -0.94
N PHE A 39 13.00 13.79 -0.42
CA PHE A 39 12.97 13.51 1.02
C PHE A 39 13.85 12.31 1.41
N GLU A 40 14.59 11.74 0.46
CA GLU A 40 15.48 10.59 0.69
C GLU A 40 14.77 9.41 1.36
N VAL A 41 13.53 9.15 0.95
CA VAL A 41 12.70 8.06 1.45
C VAL A 41 12.42 7.03 0.36
N SER A 42 12.15 5.80 0.76
CA SER A 42 11.72 4.75 -0.17
C SER A 42 10.22 4.87 -0.47
N ALA A 43 9.81 4.39 -1.66
CA ALA A 43 8.40 4.28 -2.00
C ALA A 43 7.65 3.34 -1.04
N ASP A 44 8.30 2.29 -0.54
CA ASP A 44 7.73 1.37 0.45
C ASP A 44 7.35 2.08 1.76
N PHE A 45 8.16 3.07 2.19
CA PHE A 45 7.85 3.91 3.34
C PHE A 45 6.60 4.77 3.10
N LEU A 46 6.53 5.46 1.95
CA LEU A 46 5.42 6.35 1.61
C LEU A 46 4.10 5.59 1.43
N LEU A 47 4.16 4.43 0.77
CA LEU A 47 2.99 3.60 0.49
C LEU A 47 2.58 2.74 1.69
N ARG A 48 3.27 2.88 2.84
CA ARG A 48 3.02 2.10 4.06
C ARG A 48 2.86 0.61 3.74
N LYS A 49 3.74 0.08 2.91
CA LYS A 49 3.76 -1.35 2.58
C LYS A 49 4.18 -2.10 3.85
N HIS A 50 3.23 -2.37 4.74
CA HIS A 50 3.50 -3.11 5.96
C HIS A 50 3.88 -4.53 5.54
N LYS A 51 4.97 -5.07 6.11
CA LYS A 51 5.34 -6.48 5.91
C LYS A 51 4.13 -7.41 6.13
N ASN A 52 3.24 -7.05 7.06
CA ASN A 52 2.07 -7.83 7.42
C ASN A 52 1.00 -7.89 6.33
N ASP A 53 0.93 -6.95 5.38
CA ASP A 53 -0.16 -6.96 4.38
C ASP A 53 -0.01 -8.13 3.38
N PHE A 54 1.21 -8.61 3.16
CA PHE A 54 1.48 -9.80 2.33
C PHE A 54 1.37 -11.10 3.13
N TYR A 55 1.88 -11.11 4.37
CA TYR A 55 1.81 -12.31 5.21
C TYR A 55 0.38 -12.63 5.63
N GLN A 56 -0.44 -11.63 5.94
CA GLN A 56 -1.84 -11.85 6.32
C GLN A 56 -2.64 -12.40 5.13
N LYS A 57 -2.52 -11.80 3.95
CA LYS A 57 -3.25 -12.25 2.76
C LYS A 57 -2.83 -13.64 2.29
N GLY A 58 -1.53 -13.93 2.25
CA GLY A 58 -1.03 -15.27 1.89
C GLY A 58 -1.36 -16.35 2.93
N TYR A 59 -1.38 -15.98 4.22
CA TYR A 59 -1.80 -16.86 5.30
C TYR A 59 -3.31 -17.12 5.27
N ASP A 60 -4.14 -16.10 5.09
CA ASP A 60 -5.60 -16.22 5.04
C ASP A 60 -6.06 -17.00 3.80
N ASP A 61 -5.47 -16.73 2.63
CA ASP A 61 -5.76 -17.45 1.39
C ASP A 61 -5.29 -18.92 1.46
N GLY A 62 -4.10 -19.18 2.00
CA GLY A 62 -3.52 -20.52 2.13
C GLY A 62 -4.17 -21.38 3.22
N TYR A 63 -4.50 -20.79 4.38
CA TYR A 63 -5.18 -21.46 5.48
C TYR A 63 -6.61 -21.84 5.09
N THR A 64 -7.34 -20.96 4.40
CA THR A 64 -8.70 -21.24 3.92
C THR A 64 -8.70 -22.40 2.93
N ALA A 65 -7.78 -22.39 1.95
CA ALA A 65 -7.65 -23.49 0.99
C ALA A 65 -7.26 -24.83 1.66
N GLY A 66 -6.37 -24.79 2.66
CA GLY A 66 -5.97 -25.97 3.42
C GLY A 66 -7.11 -26.56 4.25
N ILE A 67 -7.90 -25.73 4.92
CA ILE A 67 -9.05 -26.17 5.72
C ILE A 67 -10.15 -26.77 4.82
N GLU A 68 -10.44 -26.17 3.67
CA GLU A 68 -11.43 -26.70 2.73
C GLU A 68 -11.00 -28.06 2.14
N PHE A 69 -9.71 -28.23 1.84
CA PHE A 69 -9.16 -29.52 1.41
C PHE A 69 -9.30 -30.61 2.47
N VAL A 70 -8.98 -30.29 3.74
CA VAL A 70 -9.12 -31.24 4.86
C VAL A 70 -10.59 -31.62 5.08
N LYS A 71 -11.51 -30.65 5.09
CA LYS A 71 -12.95 -30.92 5.21
C LYS A 71 -13.46 -31.84 4.10
N LYS A 72 -13.03 -31.60 2.86
CA LYS A 72 -13.38 -32.45 1.72
C LYS A 72 -12.90 -33.89 1.93
N MET A 73 -11.65 -34.10 2.32
CA MET A 73 -11.13 -35.44 2.59
C MET A 73 -11.89 -36.15 3.72
N VAL A 74 -12.19 -35.46 4.82
CA VAL A 74 -12.96 -36.04 5.93
C VAL A 74 -14.37 -36.46 5.46
N SER A 75 -15.04 -35.62 4.66
CA SER A 75 -16.37 -35.95 4.12
C SER A 75 -16.39 -37.11 3.12
N GLU A 76 -15.25 -37.38 2.46
CA GLU A 76 -15.10 -38.50 1.53
C GLU A 76 -14.74 -39.81 2.25
N VAL A 77 -14.12 -39.72 3.44
CA VAL A 77 -13.76 -40.88 4.28
C VAL A 77 -14.94 -41.37 5.14
N ASP A 78 -15.86 -40.48 5.52
CA ASP A 78 -17.08 -40.82 6.27
C ASP A 78 -18.25 -41.36 5.38
N ARG A 79 -17.97 -41.76 4.14
CA ARG A 79 -18.92 -42.34 3.18
C ARG A 79 -18.68 -43.83 2.97
#